data_AF-A0A523DXX0-F1
#
_entry.id   AF-A0A523DXX0-F1
#
_cell.length_a   1.000
_cell.length_b   1.000
_cell.length_c   1.000
_cell.angle_alpha   90.00
_cell.angle_beta   90.00
_cell.angle_gamma   90.00
#
_symmetry.space_group_name_H-M   'P 1'
#
loop_
_entity.id
_entity.type
_entity.pdbx_description
1 polymer ?
#
loop_
_entity_poly.entity_id
_entity_poly.type
_entity_poly.pdbx_seq_one_letter_code
_entity_poly.pdbx_strand_id
1 'polypeptide(L)'
;MSNESPSKPKKKKKWGNRPPLHKRQYIVNKPLQYRFMGLLFAVWFANSVFFTIVLYLIFEGNINRFYDLVPKEGLYPLLTIPALLLSAVAFVSVFGIIVIGIMSLFVSNQIAGPLHRAKMSMNRMISGDWAFNLQFRETDFLIDYPPVFNAMLDDLRRRATSDIEDLKAIESASSDDEVVALARRMRENKEALIGIGAEDGGSSGKEPEAVPAAVH
;
A
#
# COMPACT_ATOMS: atom_id res chain seq x y z
N MET A 1 -7.79 19.50 75.46
CA MET A 1 -8.78 19.60 74.37
C MET A 1 -8.08 20.16 73.14
N SER A 2 -7.47 19.27 72.35
CA SER A 2 -6.70 19.59 71.14
C SER A 2 -7.56 19.31 69.93
N ASN A 3 -7.85 20.38 69.19
CA ASN A 3 -8.78 20.46 68.06
C ASN A 3 -8.22 19.73 66.82
N GLU A 4 -9.03 18.84 66.24
CA GLU A 4 -8.73 18.12 65.00
C GLU A 4 -8.65 19.08 63.81
N SER A 5 -7.65 18.88 62.94
CA SER A 5 -7.54 19.55 61.65
C SER A 5 -7.73 18.50 60.54
N PRO A 6 -8.60 18.73 59.54
CA PRO A 6 -9.11 17.69 58.67
C PRO A 6 -8.12 17.28 57.57
N SER A 7 -8.11 15.98 57.28
CA SER A 7 -7.29 15.31 56.28
C SER A 7 -7.64 15.77 54.85
N LYS A 8 -6.64 16.22 54.09
CA LYS A 8 -6.78 16.54 52.66
C LYS A 8 -6.84 15.23 51.84
N PRO A 9 -7.79 15.08 50.89
CA PRO A 9 -7.84 13.89 50.05
C PRO A 9 -6.75 13.91 48.97
N LYS A 10 -5.99 12.81 48.85
CA LYS A 10 -5.00 12.60 47.77
C LYS A 10 -5.73 12.45 46.43
N LYS A 11 -5.59 13.42 45.53
CA LYS A 11 -6.09 13.35 44.14
C LYS A 11 -5.41 12.18 43.41
N LYS A 12 -6.19 11.14 43.07
CA LYS A 12 -5.73 10.04 42.20
C LYS A 12 -5.52 10.59 40.78
N LYS A 13 -4.28 10.51 40.26
CA LYS A 13 -3.97 10.82 38.85
C LYS A 13 -4.73 9.84 37.96
N LYS A 14 -5.72 10.35 37.20
CA LYS A 14 -6.32 9.62 36.08
C LYS A 14 -5.25 9.51 34.99
N TRP A 15 -4.79 8.29 34.72
CA TRP A 15 -3.97 7.99 33.56
C TRP A 15 -4.85 8.17 32.33
N GLY A 16 -4.52 9.15 31.49
CA GLY A 16 -5.25 9.48 30.28
C GLY A 16 -5.27 8.32 29.29
N ASN A 17 -6.38 8.19 28.57
CA ASN A 17 -6.55 7.32 27.42
C ASN A 17 -5.37 7.48 26.46
N ARG A 18 -4.49 6.48 26.39
CA ARG A 18 -3.57 6.36 25.25
C ARG A 18 -4.41 5.91 24.06
N PRO A 19 -4.33 6.56 22.89
CA PRO A 19 -5.04 6.08 21.71
C PRO A 19 -4.63 4.62 21.42
N PRO A 20 -5.57 3.73 21.07
CA PRO A 20 -5.23 2.36 20.75
C PRO A 20 -4.21 2.34 19.61
N LEU A 21 -3.13 1.58 19.78
CA LEU A 21 -2.12 1.37 18.75
C LEU A 21 -2.82 0.81 17.51
N HIS A 22 -2.98 1.63 16.47
CA HIS A 22 -3.56 1.22 15.21
C HIS A 22 -2.70 0.09 14.64
N LYS A 23 -3.23 -1.15 14.63
CA LYS A 23 -2.52 -2.30 14.04
C LYS A 23 -2.30 -1.98 12.57
N ARG A 24 -1.05 -1.75 12.17
CA ARG A 24 -0.66 -1.68 10.74
C ARG A 24 -0.96 -3.03 10.11
N GLN A 25 -2.10 -3.15 9.46
CA GLN A 25 -2.45 -4.34 8.69
C GLN A 25 -1.61 -4.32 7.41
N TYR A 26 -0.57 -5.16 7.37
CA TYR A 26 0.40 -5.22 6.27
C TYR A 26 -0.13 -5.98 5.03
N ILE A 27 -1.32 -6.58 5.09
CA ILE A 27 -1.87 -7.40 4.00
C ILE A 27 -3.14 -6.71 3.50
N VAL A 28 -2.99 -5.84 2.50
CA VAL A 28 -4.12 -5.10 1.90
C VAL A 28 -4.63 -5.79 0.63
N ASN A 29 -3.76 -6.46 -0.14
CA ASN A 29 -4.15 -7.22 -1.34
C ASN A 29 -3.30 -8.47 -1.57
N LYS A 30 -3.83 -9.61 -1.13
CA LYS A 30 -3.24 -10.94 -1.30
C LYS A 30 -2.87 -11.30 -2.75
N PRO A 31 -3.71 -11.06 -3.80
CA PRO A 31 -3.45 -11.65 -5.11
C PRO A 31 -2.27 -11.02 -5.85
N LEU A 32 -2.08 -9.70 -5.75
CA LEU A 32 -0.94 -9.01 -6.36
C LEU A 32 0.36 -9.37 -5.62
N GLN A 33 0.29 -9.46 -4.30
CA GLN A 33 1.41 -9.79 -3.43
C GLN A 33 1.97 -11.20 -3.71
N TYR A 34 1.11 -12.21 -3.82
CA TYR A 34 1.55 -13.56 -4.15
C TYR A 34 2.11 -13.68 -5.57
N ARG A 35 1.59 -12.91 -6.54
CA ARG A 35 2.14 -12.90 -7.91
C ARG A 35 3.56 -12.33 -7.96
N PHE A 36 3.82 -11.19 -7.31
CA PHE A 36 5.17 -10.62 -7.24
C PHE A 36 6.13 -11.49 -6.43
N MET A 37 5.68 -12.00 -5.29
CA MET A 37 6.44 -12.94 -4.47
C MET A 37 6.85 -14.17 -5.27
N GLY A 38 5.89 -14.80 -5.96
CA GLY A 38 6.14 -15.99 -6.79
C GLY A 38 7.10 -15.71 -7.93
N LEU A 39 6.97 -14.56 -8.61
CA LEU A 39 7.90 -14.14 -9.66
C LEU A 39 9.33 -13.97 -9.12
N LEU A 40 9.51 -13.22 -8.03
CA LEU A 40 10.84 -12.98 -7.45
C LEU A 40 11.47 -14.28 -6.94
N PHE A 41 10.66 -15.15 -6.32
CA PHE A 41 11.11 -16.47 -5.90
C PHE A 41 11.52 -17.34 -7.08
N ALA A 42 10.74 -17.35 -8.17
CA ALA A 42 11.08 -18.12 -9.38
C ALA A 42 12.37 -17.62 -10.03
N VAL A 43 12.56 -16.29 -10.12
CA VAL A 43 13.80 -15.68 -10.63
C VAL A 43 14.99 -16.05 -9.75
N TRP A 44 14.85 -15.97 -8.43
CA TRP A 44 15.91 -16.36 -7.51
C TRP A 44 16.24 -17.85 -7.61
N PHE A 45 15.22 -18.70 -7.66
CA PHE A 45 15.39 -20.14 -7.79
C PHE A 45 16.10 -20.50 -9.09
N ALA A 46 15.69 -19.91 -10.22
CA ALA A 46 16.35 -20.09 -11.50
C ALA A 46 17.83 -19.64 -11.45
N ASN A 47 18.12 -18.50 -10.82
CA ASN A 47 19.49 -18.03 -10.62
C ASN A 47 20.30 -18.99 -9.73
N SER A 48 19.71 -19.48 -8.64
CA SER A 48 20.34 -20.43 -7.72
C SER A 48 20.71 -21.75 -8.42
N VAL A 49 19.81 -22.28 -9.24
CA VAL A 49 20.05 -23.48 -10.05
C VAL A 49 21.13 -23.22 -11.09
N PHE A 50 21.03 -22.10 -11.83
CA PHE A 50 22.03 -21.70 -12.82
C PHE A 50 23.43 -21.59 -12.20
N PHE A 51 23.57 -20.89 -11.08
CA PHE A 51 24.84 -20.70 -10.40
C PHE A 51 25.41 -22.03 -9.87
N THR A 52 24.54 -22.92 -9.36
CA THR A 52 24.94 -24.26 -8.93
C THR A 52 25.50 -25.08 -10.09
N ILE A 53 24.84 -25.05 -11.26
CA ILE A 53 25.31 -25.75 -12.46
C ILE A 53 26.66 -25.18 -12.92
N VAL A 54 26.79 -23.85 -13.01
CA VAL A 54 28.05 -23.19 -13.41
C VAL A 54 29.19 -23.56 -12.46
N LEU A 55 28.96 -23.50 -11.14
CA LEU A 55 29.96 -23.89 -10.15
C LEU A 55 30.35 -25.36 -10.27
N TYR A 56 29.38 -26.26 -10.49
CA TYR A 56 29.64 -27.67 -10.70
C TYR A 56 30.55 -27.90 -11.92
N LEU A 57 30.26 -27.26 -13.05
CA LEU A 57 31.09 -27.36 -14.27
C LEU A 57 32.51 -26.82 -14.06
N ILE A 58 32.66 -25.70 -13.35
CA ILE A 58 33.96 -25.14 -12.98
C ILE A 58 34.73 -26.10 -12.07
N PHE A 59 34.06 -26.66 -11.06
CA PHE A 59 34.66 -27.57 -10.10
C PHE A 59 35.16 -28.86 -10.79
N GLU A 60 34.31 -29.49 -11.59
CA GLU A 60 34.64 -30.68 -12.36
C GLU A 60 35.79 -30.41 -13.36
N GLY A 61 35.79 -29.25 -14.02
CA GLY A 61 36.83 -28.90 -15.00
C GLY A 61 38.20 -28.55 -14.39
N ASN A 62 38.24 -27.93 -13.21
CA ASN A 62 39.48 -27.42 -12.62
C ASN A 62 40.08 -28.37 -11.57
N ILE A 63 39.26 -28.97 -10.70
CA ILE A 63 39.78 -29.75 -9.58
C ILE A 63 40.23 -31.13 -10.03
N ASN A 64 39.54 -31.78 -10.98
CA ASN A 64 39.98 -33.08 -11.52
C ASN A 64 41.36 -32.98 -12.17
N ARG A 65 41.64 -31.89 -12.89
CA ARG A 65 42.98 -31.61 -13.45
C ARG A 65 44.03 -31.37 -12.36
N PHE A 66 43.64 -30.77 -11.25
CA PHE A 66 44.53 -30.53 -10.11
C PHE A 66 44.85 -31.83 -9.34
N TYR A 67 43.87 -32.74 -9.23
CA TYR A 67 44.03 -34.06 -8.60
C TYR A 67 45.01 -34.98 -9.36
N ASP A 68 45.13 -34.82 -10.67
CA ASP A 68 46.11 -35.57 -11.48
C ASP A 68 47.55 -35.06 -11.30
N LEU A 69 47.74 -33.83 -10.82
CA LEU A 69 49.04 -33.17 -10.71
C LEU A 69 49.66 -33.22 -9.30
N VAL A 70 48.90 -33.59 -8.27
CA VAL A 70 49.35 -33.56 -6.85
C VAL A 70 49.35 -34.98 -6.23
N PRO A 71 50.42 -35.41 -5.53
CA PRO A 71 50.50 -36.73 -4.91
C PRO A 71 49.42 -36.97 -3.85
N LYS A 72 48.65 -38.05 -4.01
CA LYS A 72 47.42 -38.42 -3.27
C LYS A 72 47.57 -38.54 -1.75
N GLU A 73 48.78 -38.70 -1.26
CA GLU A 73 49.10 -38.95 0.16
C GLU A 73 48.90 -37.70 1.04
N GLY A 74 48.93 -36.50 0.46
CA GLY A 74 48.60 -35.24 1.14
C GLY A 74 47.14 -34.79 0.98
N LEU A 75 46.30 -35.55 0.24
CA LEU A 75 44.97 -35.10 -0.22
C LEU A 75 43.80 -35.44 0.71
N TYR A 76 44.04 -35.99 1.90
CA TYR A 76 42.99 -36.27 2.89
C TYR A 76 42.10 -35.07 3.30
N PRO A 77 42.48 -33.78 3.17
CA PRO A 77 41.55 -32.67 3.39
C PRO A 77 40.71 -32.28 2.15
N LEU A 78 40.85 -32.95 0.99
CA LEU A 78 40.07 -32.57 -0.20
C LEU A 78 38.71 -33.27 -0.32
N LEU A 79 38.44 -34.36 0.41
CA LEU A 79 37.09 -34.92 0.53
C LEU A 79 36.12 -33.93 1.21
N THR A 80 36.65 -33.00 2.00
CA THR A 80 35.93 -31.90 2.63
C THR A 80 35.64 -30.72 1.71
N ILE A 81 36.37 -30.55 0.59
CA ILE A 81 36.17 -29.39 -0.30
C ILE A 81 34.81 -29.46 -1.04
N PRO A 82 34.40 -30.59 -1.65
CA PRO A 82 33.07 -30.72 -2.23
C PRO A 82 31.97 -30.52 -1.19
N ALA A 83 32.13 -31.06 0.02
CA ALA A 83 31.18 -30.90 1.11
C ALA A 83 31.11 -29.44 1.62
N LEU A 84 32.23 -28.74 1.67
CA LEU A 84 32.32 -27.33 2.01
C LEU A 84 31.68 -26.46 0.93
N LEU A 85 31.91 -26.78 -0.35
CA LEU A 85 31.33 -26.06 -1.47
C LEU A 85 29.82 -26.29 -1.55
N LEU A 86 29.36 -27.52 -1.37
CA LEU A 86 27.93 -27.84 -1.29
C LEU A 86 27.26 -27.14 -0.10
N SER A 87 27.90 -27.11 1.07
CA SER A 87 27.37 -26.41 2.24
C SER A 87 27.36 -24.89 2.06
N ALA A 88 28.37 -24.32 1.40
CA ALA A 88 28.39 -22.89 1.05
C ALA A 88 27.28 -22.53 0.04
N VAL A 89 27.09 -23.33 -1.02
CA VAL A 89 26.01 -23.13 -2.00
C VAL A 89 24.65 -23.26 -1.33
N ALA A 90 24.45 -24.29 -0.49
CA ALA A 90 23.21 -24.47 0.28
C ALA A 90 22.96 -23.27 1.20
N PHE A 91 23.99 -22.79 1.92
CA PHE A 91 23.89 -21.64 2.80
C PHE A 91 23.48 -20.37 2.04
N VAL A 92 24.16 -20.05 0.94
CA VAL A 92 23.85 -18.88 0.10
C VAL A 92 22.45 -18.98 -0.50
N SER A 93 22.04 -20.17 -0.93
CA SER A 93 20.72 -20.40 -1.53
C SER A 93 19.61 -20.17 -0.50
N VAL A 94 19.73 -20.78 0.69
CA VAL A 94 18.76 -20.65 1.79
C VAL A 94 18.73 -19.22 2.32
N PHE A 95 19.90 -18.62 2.56
CA PHE A 95 19.99 -17.24 3.02
C PHE A 95 19.36 -16.27 2.01
N GLY A 96 19.65 -16.47 0.73
CA GLY A 96 19.07 -15.68 -0.35
C GLY A 96 17.55 -15.78 -0.44
N ILE A 97 16.99 -16.98 -0.28
CA ILE A 97 15.54 -17.18 -0.19
C ILE A 97 14.93 -16.36 0.95
N ILE A 98 15.56 -16.37 2.12
CA ILE A 98 15.08 -15.62 3.29
C ILE A 98 15.13 -14.12 3.00
N VAL A 99 16.27 -13.61 2.52
CA VAL A 99 16.46 -12.18 2.23
C VAL A 99 15.47 -11.69 1.18
N ILE A 100 15.29 -12.45 0.09
CA ILE A 100 14.37 -12.08 -0.98
C ILE A 100 12.93 -12.22 -0.55
N GLY A 101 12.59 -13.24 0.23
CA GLY A 101 11.26 -13.38 0.83
C GLY A 101 10.91 -12.17 1.71
N ILE A 102 11.85 -11.67 2.49
CA ILE A 102 11.66 -10.46 3.28
C ILE A 102 11.54 -9.23 2.36
N MET A 103 12.46 -9.06 1.41
CA MET A 103 12.49 -7.89 0.53
C MET A 103 11.24 -7.80 -0.34
N SER A 104 10.78 -8.92 -0.88
CA SER A 104 9.56 -8.99 -1.70
C SER A 104 8.32 -8.64 -0.90
N LEU A 105 8.24 -9.02 0.39
CA LEU A 105 7.15 -8.57 1.27
C LEU A 105 7.16 -7.05 1.42
N PHE A 106 8.33 -6.45 1.67
CA PHE A 106 8.44 -5.00 1.81
C PHE A 106 8.06 -4.26 0.53
N VAL A 107 8.65 -4.65 -0.61
CA VAL A 107 8.38 -4.01 -1.91
C VAL A 107 6.93 -4.21 -2.33
N SER A 108 6.38 -5.42 -2.14
CA SER A 108 4.98 -5.69 -2.48
C SER A 108 4.02 -4.82 -1.67
N ASN A 109 4.31 -4.59 -0.39
CA ASN A 109 3.48 -3.75 0.46
C ASN A 109 3.51 -2.28 0.02
N GLN A 110 4.67 -1.78 -0.42
CA GLN A 110 4.82 -0.42 -0.94
C GLN A 110 4.08 -0.19 -2.27
N ILE A 111 3.80 -1.25 -3.04
CA ILE A 111 3.10 -1.15 -4.33
C ILE A 111 1.59 -1.41 -4.18
N ALA A 112 1.22 -2.46 -3.44
CA ALA A 112 -0.16 -2.95 -3.40
C ALA A 112 -1.11 -1.97 -2.69
N GLY A 113 -0.64 -1.25 -1.67
CA GLY A 113 -1.44 -0.26 -0.95
C GLY A 113 -1.82 0.96 -1.82
N PRO A 114 -0.85 1.67 -2.41
CA PRO A 114 -1.11 2.78 -3.33
C PRO A 114 -1.95 2.37 -4.53
N LEU A 115 -1.68 1.21 -5.13
CA LEU A 115 -2.43 0.75 -6.30
C LEU A 115 -3.91 0.50 -5.97
N HIS A 116 -4.20 -0.05 -4.80
CA HIS A 116 -5.57 -0.20 -4.32
C HIS A 116 -6.28 1.14 -4.14
N ARG A 117 -5.60 2.09 -3.50
CA ARG A 117 -6.12 3.44 -3.29
C ARG A 117 -6.33 4.18 -4.62
N ALA A 118 -5.43 4.01 -5.60
CA ALA A 118 -5.60 4.52 -6.96
C ALA A 118 -6.86 3.93 -7.62
N LYS A 119 -7.05 2.61 -7.57
CA LYS A 119 -8.24 1.94 -8.12
C LYS A 119 -9.53 2.43 -7.46
N MET A 120 -9.55 2.55 -6.13
CA MET A 120 -10.71 3.07 -5.39
C MET A 120 -11.01 4.53 -5.78
N SER A 121 -9.97 5.34 -5.96
CA SER A 121 -10.10 6.73 -6.40
C SER A 121 -10.67 6.84 -7.82
N MET A 122 -10.20 5.99 -8.74
CA MET A 122 -10.78 5.91 -10.08
C MET A 122 -12.25 5.49 -10.04
N ASN A 123 -12.61 4.52 -9.20
CA ASN A 123 -14.02 4.13 -9.05
C ASN A 123 -14.89 5.27 -8.51
N ARG A 124 -14.40 6.05 -7.53
CA ARG A 124 -15.11 7.25 -7.03
C ARG A 124 -15.34 8.27 -8.14
N MET A 125 -14.29 8.53 -8.92
CA MET A 125 -14.36 9.42 -10.07
C MET A 125 -15.34 8.94 -11.14
N ILE A 126 -15.38 7.63 -11.45
CA ILE A 126 -16.33 7.02 -12.39
C ILE A 126 -17.76 7.10 -11.85
N SER A 127 -17.96 6.93 -10.53
CA SER A 127 -19.27 7.13 -9.90
C SER A 127 -19.70 8.60 -9.83
N GLY A 128 -18.86 9.52 -10.32
CA GLY A 128 -19.18 10.94 -10.35
C GLY A 128 -18.87 11.70 -9.06
N ASP A 129 -18.23 11.07 -8.07
CA ASP A 129 -17.72 11.75 -6.89
C ASP A 129 -16.34 12.33 -7.21
N TRP A 130 -16.27 13.64 -7.40
CA TRP A 130 -15.01 14.35 -7.63
C TRP A 130 -14.55 15.13 -6.40
N ALA A 131 -15.24 15.03 -5.27
CA ALA A 131 -15.00 15.81 -4.05
C ALA A 131 -13.97 15.14 -3.12
N PHE A 132 -12.84 14.69 -3.67
CA PHE A 132 -11.79 14.04 -2.88
C PHE A 132 -10.39 14.30 -3.41
N ASN A 133 -9.37 14.18 -2.55
CA ASN A 133 -7.97 14.25 -2.97
C ASN A 133 -7.29 12.92 -2.70
N LEU A 134 -6.51 12.46 -3.67
CA LEU A 134 -5.66 11.28 -3.52
C LEU A 134 -4.38 11.67 -2.79
N GLN A 135 -3.96 10.84 -1.82
CA GLN A 135 -2.69 10.99 -1.12
C GLN A 135 -2.07 9.62 -0.85
N PHE A 136 -0.77 9.50 -1.08
CA PHE A 136 0.04 8.34 -0.73
C PHE A 136 1.09 8.71 0.33
N ARG A 137 1.74 7.71 0.92
CA ARG A 137 2.82 7.90 1.90
C ARG A 137 4.12 8.15 1.15
N GLU A 138 5.04 8.93 1.71
CA GLU A 138 6.36 9.23 1.09
C GLU A 138 7.17 7.99 0.70
N THR A 139 7.00 6.88 1.42
CA THR A 139 7.70 5.61 1.17
C THR A 139 7.01 4.71 0.14
N ASP A 140 5.88 5.16 -0.43
CA ASP A 140 5.11 4.38 -1.39
C ASP A 140 5.71 4.52 -2.80
N PHE A 141 5.69 3.45 -3.60
CA PHE A 141 6.35 3.42 -4.91
C PHE A 141 5.76 4.42 -5.93
N LEU A 142 4.49 4.81 -5.76
CA LEU A 142 3.73 5.65 -6.68
C LEU A 142 3.60 7.10 -6.18
N ILE A 143 4.58 7.62 -5.42
CA ILE A 143 4.52 8.93 -4.76
C ILE A 143 4.22 10.11 -5.70
N ASP A 144 4.60 10.01 -6.98
CA ASP A 144 4.39 11.07 -7.99
C ASP A 144 3.01 11.01 -8.67
N TYR A 145 2.21 9.99 -8.40
CA TYR A 145 0.87 9.83 -9.00
C TYR A 145 -0.19 10.79 -8.40
N PRO A 146 -0.29 10.96 -7.06
CA PRO A 146 -1.30 11.83 -6.47
C PRO A 146 -1.30 13.28 -6.98
N PRO A 147 -0.16 13.98 -7.15
CA PRO A 147 -0.16 15.34 -7.68
C PRO A 147 -0.83 15.45 -9.05
N VAL A 148 -0.48 14.55 -9.98
CA VAL A 148 -1.04 14.52 -11.34
C VAL A 148 -2.53 14.17 -11.32
N PHE A 149 -2.91 13.18 -10.50
CA PHE A 149 -4.32 12.78 -10.37
C PHE A 149 -5.18 13.89 -9.77
N ASN A 150 -4.69 14.57 -8.74
CA ASN A 150 -5.40 15.69 -8.11
C ASN A 150 -5.53 16.89 -9.06
N ALA A 151 -4.50 17.19 -9.86
CA ALA A 151 -4.59 18.22 -10.89
C ALA A 151 -5.69 17.91 -11.93
N MET A 152 -5.87 16.64 -12.28
CA MET A 152 -6.97 16.20 -13.15
C MET A 152 -8.34 16.38 -12.49
N LEU A 153 -8.48 16.02 -11.21
CA LEU A 153 -9.71 16.25 -10.45
C LEU A 153 -10.04 17.74 -10.34
N ASP A 154 -9.04 18.59 -10.12
CA ASP A 154 -9.22 20.03 -10.08
C ASP A 154 -9.71 20.59 -11.41
N ASP A 155 -9.21 20.06 -12.54
CA ASP A 155 -9.71 20.44 -13.87
C ASP A 155 -11.17 20.03 -14.09
N LEU A 156 -11.54 18.81 -13.67
CA LEU A 156 -12.92 18.33 -13.74
C LEU A 156 -13.87 19.18 -12.87
N ARG A 157 -13.45 19.51 -11.65
CA ARG A 157 -14.21 20.41 -10.75
C ARG A 157 -14.41 21.77 -11.40
N ARG A 158 -13.35 22.39 -11.92
CA ARG A 158 -13.42 23.70 -12.58
C ARG A 158 -14.42 23.71 -13.73
N ARG A 159 -14.39 22.67 -14.59
CA ARG A 159 -15.36 22.54 -15.69
C ARG A 159 -16.78 22.41 -15.19
N ALA A 160 -17.03 21.57 -14.18
CA ALA A 160 -18.37 21.45 -13.60
C ALA A 160 -18.85 22.75 -12.94
N THR A 161 -17.97 23.52 -12.29
CA THR A 161 -18.32 24.83 -11.74
C THR A 161 -18.71 25.81 -12.85
N SER A 162 -17.97 25.83 -13.97
CA SER A 162 -18.33 26.64 -15.15
C SER A 162 -19.70 26.24 -15.70
N ASP A 163 -19.94 24.94 -15.87
CA ASP A 163 -21.22 24.45 -16.38
C ASP A 163 -22.40 24.83 -15.46
N ILE A 164 -22.17 24.86 -14.13
CA ILE A 164 -23.18 25.29 -13.15
C ILE A 164 -23.48 26.78 -13.30
N GLU A 165 -22.46 27.60 -13.55
CA GLU A 165 -22.62 29.04 -13.77
C GLU A 165 -23.42 29.31 -15.05
N ASP A 166 -23.11 28.60 -16.15
CA ASP A 166 -23.86 28.67 -17.41
C ASP A 166 -25.33 28.26 -17.22
N LEU A 167 -25.59 27.19 -16.45
CA LEU A 167 -26.96 26.76 -16.14
C LEU A 167 -27.73 27.79 -15.31
N LYS A 168 -27.08 28.48 -14.36
CA LYS A 168 -27.68 29.58 -13.60
C LYS A 168 -28.01 30.77 -14.50
N ALA A 169 -27.14 31.09 -15.46
CA ALA A 169 -27.40 32.14 -16.43
C ALA A 169 -28.63 31.82 -17.29
N ILE A 170 -28.76 30.57 -17.76
CA ILE A 170 -29.94 30.08 -18.50
C ILE A 170 -31.22 30.16 -17.66
N GLU A 171 -31.18 29.75 -16.39
CA GLU A 171 -32.31 29.86 -15.45
C GLU A 171 -32.77 31.33 -15.29
N SER A 172 -31.84 32.28 -15.25
CA SER A 172 -32.17 33.70 -15.12
C SER A 172 -32.64 34.39 -16.41
N ALA A 173 -32.24 33.88 -17.58
CA ALA A 173 -32.49 34.51 -18.88
C ALA A 173 -33.72 33.93 -19.61
N SER A 174 -34.15 32.72 -19.27
CA SER A 174 -35.29 32.06 -19.89
C SER A 174 -36.61 32.45 -19.22
N SER A 175 -37.61 32.80 -20.02
CA SER A 175 -39.00 33.00 -19.55
C SER A 175 -39.85 31.73 -19.67
N ASP A 176 -39.30 30.65 -20.22
CA ASP A 176 -39.97 29.37 -20.37
C ASP A 176 -39.75 28.50 -19.12
N ASP A 177 -40.84 28.19 -18.42
CA ASP A 177 -40.86 27.40 -17.19
C ASP A 177 -40.27 25.98 -17.37
N GLU A 178 -40.44 25.35 -18.54
CA GLU A 178 -39.89 24.01 -18.78
C GLU A 178 -38.36 24.05 -18.89
N VAL A 179 -37.83 25.07 -19.55
CA VAL A 179 -36.38 25.28 -19.70
C VAL A 179 -35.74 25.58 -18.35
N VAL A 180 -36.39 26.41 -17.53
CA VAL A 180 -35.94 26.72 -16.17
C VAL A 180 -35.91 25.47 -15.29
N ALA A 181 -36.96 24.65 -15.33
CA ALA A 181 -37.02 23.41 -14.56
C ALA A 181 -35.94 22.40 -14.99
N LEU A 182 -35.69 22.27 -16.30
CA LEU A 182 -34.63 21.40 -16.82
C LEU A 182 -33.23 21.89 -16.41
N ALA A 183 -32.96 23.19 -16.55
CA ALA A 183 -31.68 23.79 -16.18
C ALA A 183 -31.40 23.61 -14.69
N ARG A 184 -32.41 23.82 -13.83
CA ARG A 184 -32.31 23.57 -12.39
C ARG A 184 -31.96 22.11 -12.09
N ARG A 185 -32.64 21.15 -12.72
CA ARG A 185 -32.35 19.72 -12.52
C ARG A 185 -30.93 19.34 -12.95
N MET A 186 -30.46 19.88 -14.08
CA MET A 186 -29.08 19.66 -14.55
C MET A 186 -28.06 20.27 -13.58
N ARG A 187 -28.34 21.45 -13.02
CA ARG A 187 -27.50 22.13 -12.04
C ARG A 187 -27.38 21.31 -10.76
N GLU A 188 -28.50 20.88 -10.20
CA GLU A 188 -28.55 20.05 -8.99
C GLU A 188 -27.77 18.74 -9.16
N ASN A 189 -27.93 18.08 -10.31
CA ASN A 189 -27.14 16.89 -10.64
C ASN A 189 -25.64 17.19 -10.67
N LYS A 190 -25.21 18.30 -11.29
CA LYS A 190 -23.79 18.69 -11.34
C LYS A 190 -23.25 19.06 -9.96
N GLU A 191 -24.00 19.80 -9.15
CA GLU A 191 -23.63 20.18 -7.78
C GLU A 191 -23.41 18.96 -6.87
N ALA A 192 -24.21 17.90 -7.07
CA ALA A 192 -24.02 16.62 -6.38
C ALA A 192 -22.70 15.92 -6.76
N LEU A 193 -22.25 16.01 -8.02
CA LEU A 193 -21.00 15.38 -8.49
C LEU A 193 -19.75 16.03 -7.89
N ILE A 194 -19.78 17.36 -7.73
CA ILE A 194 -18.65 18.14 -7.18
C ILE A 194 -18.70 18.32 -5.66
N GLY A 195 -19.73 17.78 -4.99
CA GLY A 195 -19.91 17.88 -3.54
C GLY A 195 -20.27 19.29 -3.03
N ILE A 196 -20.57 20.24 -3.92
CA ILE A 196 -20.89 21.63 -3.57
C ILE A 196 -22.32 21.76 -3.01
N GLY A 197 -23.19 20.75 -3.20
CA GLY A 197 -24.58 20.77 -2.69
C GLY A 197 -24.80 20.17 -1.29
N ALA A 198 -23.77 19.66 -0.61
CA ALA A 198 -23.92 18.95 0.67
C ALA A 198 -23.50 19.78 1.91
N GLU A 199 -22.98 20.99 1.74
CA GLU A 199 -22.38 21.77 2.83
C GLU A 199 -23.29 22.79 3.53
N ASP A 200 -24.60 22.80 3.26
CA ASP A 200 -25.57 23.57 4.07
C ASP A 200 -26.24 22.74 5.19
N GLY A 201 -25.79 21.49 5.39
CA GLY A 201 -26.21 20.63 6.50
C GLY A 201 -25.02 20.27 7.37
N GLY A 202 -24.81 21.03 8.44
CA GLY A 202 -23.65 20.92 9.34
C GLY A 202 -23.16 19.48 9.59
N SER A 203 -21.89 19.26 9.28
CA SER A 203 -21.11 18.10 9.70
C SER A 203 -20.97 18.10 11.22
N SER A 204 -22.02 17.63 11.89
CA SER A 204 -21.93 17.06 13.23
C SER A 204 -21.26 15.70 13.07
N GLY A 205 -20.01 15.62 13.55
CA GLY A 205 -19.30 14.36 13.65
C GLY A 205 -20.12 13.34 14.42
N LYS A 206 -20.62 12.33 13.70
CA LYS A 206 -20.99 11.04 14.28
C LYS A 206 -20.13 9.98 13.62
N GLU A 207 -19.20 9.46 14.41
CA GLU A 207 -18.55 8.18 14.16
C GLU A 207 -19.62 7.12 13.86
N PRO A 208 -19.47 6.30 12.81
CA PRO A 208 -20.31 5.13 12.65
C PRO A 208 -19.96 4.12 13.73
N GLU A 209 -20.94 3.90 14.60
CA GLU A 209 -21.01 2.89 15.64
C GLU A 209 -20.65 1.51 15.07
N ALA A 210 -19.78 0.80 15.78
CA ALA A 210 -19.27 -0.51 15.39
C ALA A 210 -20.39 -1.56 15.34
N VAL A 211 -20.55 -2.23 14.21
CA VAL A 211 -21.38 -3.44 14.08
C VAL A 211 -20.63 -4.62 14.71
N PRO A 212 -21.20 -5.33 15.70
CA PRO A 212 -20.56 -6.51 16.27
C PRO A 212 -20.60 -7.66 15.25
N ALA A 213 -19.42 -8.17 14.89
CA ALA A 213 -19.30 -9.37 14.07
C ALA A 213 -19.82 -10.58 14.86
N ALA A 214 -20.88 -11.20 14.32
CA ALA A 214 -21.42 -12.46 14.79
C ALA A 214 -20.40 -13.58 14.58
N VAL A 215 -20.31 -14.42 15.60
CA VAL A 215 -19.59 -15.69 15.66
C VAL A 215 -20.19 -16.67 14.64
N HIS A 216 -19.36 -17.24 13.77
CA HIS A 216 -19.45 -18.62 13.26
C HIS A 216 -18.10 -19.06 12.70
#